data_AF-A0AA35ST54-F1
#
_entry.id   AF-A0AA35ST54-F1
#
_cell.length_a   1.000
_cell.length_b   1.000
_cell.length_c   1.000
_cell.angle_alpha   90.00
_cell.angle_beta   90.00
_cell.angle_gamma   90.00
#
_symmetry.space_group_name_H-M   'P 1'
#
loop_
_entity.id
_entity.type
_entity.pdbx_description
1 polymer ?
#
loop_
_entity_poly.entity_id
_entity_poly.type
_entity_poly.pdbx_seq_one_letter_code
_entity_poly.pdbx_strand_id
1 'polypeptide(L)' 'MTPCSNYNVNFFKRFSLVMNALDNKAARNHVNRLCLAAGVTLIESGSAGYLGQVSVIRKVSQRAFTYLPSTSV' A
#
# COMPACT_ATOMS: atom_id res chain seq x y z
N MET A 1 14.60 -28.10 -1.99
CA MET A 1 13.89 -27.56 -3.17
C MET A 1 12.90 -26.51 -2.68
N THR A 2 13.37 -25.29 -2.45
CA THR A 2 12.57 -24.17 -1.93
C THR A 2 11.95 -23.43 -3.12
N PRO A 3 10.61 -23.42 -3.29
CA PRO A 3 9.98 -22.74 -4.42
C PRO A 3 10.15 -21.23 -4.25
N CYS A 4 10.39 -20.52 -5.36
CA CYS A 4 10.86 -19.14 -5.42
C CYS A 4 9.84 -18.05 -5.02
N SER A 5 8.83 -18.37 -4.21
CA SER A 5 7.78 -17.42 -3.77
C SER A 5 7.96 -16.99 -2.32
N ASN A 6 9.17 -16.56 -1.93
CA ASN A 6 9.50 -16.17 -0.55
C ASN A 6 8.72 -14.93 -0.04
N TYR A 7 8.06 -14.18 -0.93
CA TYR A 7 7.38 -12.92 -0.61
C TYR A 7 5.85 -13.06 -0.63
N ASN A 8 5.32 -13.93 0.22
CA ASN A 8 3.87 -14.14 0.36
C ASN A 8 3.24 -13.14 1.35
N VAL A 9 1.91 -13.10 1.39
CA VAL A 9 1.12 -12.25 2.31
C VAL A 9 1.59 -12.35 3.78
N ASN A 10 2.02 -13.54 4.20
CA ASN A 10 2.50 -13.77 5.57
C ASN A 10 3.85 -13.06 5.88
N PHE A 11 4.69 -12.86 4.86
CA PHE A 11 5.90 -12.03 4.99
C PHE A 11 5.51 -10.57 5.24
N PHE A 12 4.56 -10.04 4.44
CA PHE A 12 4.11 -8.66 4.56
C PHE A 12 3.40 -8.36 5.89
N LYS A 13 2.67 -9.32 6.46
CA LYS A 13 2.03 -9.18 7.79
C LYS A 13 2.99 -8.90 8.95
N ARG A 14 4.28 -9.18 8.79
CA ARG A 14 5.30 -8.90 9.83
C ARG A 14 5.65 -7.43 9.95
N PHE A 15 5.28 -6.62 8.96
CA PHE A 15 5.60 -5.20 8.92
C PHE A 15 4.37 -4.37 9.31
N SER A 16 4.58 -3.34 10.12
CA SER A 16 3.53 -2.37 10.45
C SER A 16 3.30 -1.36 9.32
N LEU A 17 4.33 -1.12 8.50
CA LEU A 17 4.34 -0.15 7.42
C LEU A 17 5.20 -0.67 6.27
N VAL A 18 4.73 -0.47 5.03
CA VAL A 18 5.49 -0.74 3.80
C VAL A 18 5.57 0.54 3.01
N MET A 19 6.74 0.89 2.48
CA MET A 19 6.93 2.07 1.63
C MET A 19 7.38 1.63 0.25
N ASN A 20 6.64 2.06 -0.78
CA ASN A 20 6.96 1.74 -2.15
C ASN A 20 7.84 2.82 -2.79
N ALA A 21 8.96 2.38 -3.37
CA ALA A 21 9.93 3.19 -4.10
C ALA A 21 10.20 2.60 -5.50
N LEU A 22 9.26 1.79 -6.01
CA LEU A 22 9.35 1.15 -7.33
C LEU A 22 8.94 2.14 -8.42
N ASP A 23 9.60 2.11 -9.57
CA ASP A 23 9.24 2.86 -10.79
C ASP A 23 8.23 2.10 -11.67
N ASN A 24 8.12 0.78 -11.48
CA ASN A 24 7.29 -0.07 -12.33
C ASN A 24 5.82 -0.20 -11.87
N LYS A 25 4.88 0.16 -12.76
CA LYS A 25 3.43 0.09 -12.52
C LYS A 25 2.93 -1.34 -12.21
N ALA A 26 3.46 -2.36 -12.89
CA ALA A 26 3.05 -3.75 -12.64
C ALA A 26 3.51 -4.23 -11.27
N ALA A 27 4.73 -3.86 -10.85
CA ALA A 27 5.26 -4.18 -9.54
C ALA A 27 4.49 -3.44 -8.42
N ARG A 28 4.18 -2.15 -8.60
CA ARG A 28 3.29 -1.39 -7.70
C ARG A 28 1.95 -2.08 -7.51
N ASN A 29 1.31 -2.50 -8.59
CA ASN A 29 0.03 -3.21 -8.54
C ASN A 29 0.14 -4.57 -7.83
N HIS A 30 1.28 -5.26 -7.92
CA HIS A 30 1.50 -6.50 -7.19
C HIS A 30 1.63 -6.25 -5.68
N VAL A 31 2.48 -5.31 -5.26
CA VAL A 31 2.67 -4.94 -3.85
C VAL A 31 1.38 -4.38 -3.23
N ASN A 32 0.63 -3.56 -3.96
CA ASN A 32 -0.69 -3.06 -3.54
C ASN A 32 -1.63 -4.21 -3.16
N ARG A 33 -1.75 -5.22 -4.03
CA ARG A 33 -2.61 -6.40 -3.79
C ARG A 33 -2.13 -7.20 -2.57
N LEU A 34 -0.82 -7.37 -2.41
CA LEU A 34 -0.25 -8.07 -1.26
C LEU A 34 -0.49 -7.31 0.06
N CYS A 35 -0.30 -5.99 0.09
CA CYS A 35 -0.53 -5.17 1.28
C CYS A 35 -2.02 -5.10 1.66
N LEU A 36 -2.92 -5.01 0.68
CA LEU A 36 -4.36 -5.08 0.89
C LEU A 36 -4.81 -6.42 1.46
N ALA A 37 -4.24 -7.53 0.96
CA ALA A 37 -4.49 -8.87 1.49
C ALA A 37 -3.89 -9.08 2.89
N ALA A 38 -2.72 -8.48 3.16
CA ALA A 38 -2.08 -8.52 4.48
C ALA A 38 -2.75 -7.61 5.51
N GLY A 39 -3.52 -6.60 5.07
CA GLY A 39 -4.09 -5.58 5.94
C GLY A 39 -3.05 -4.57 6.45
N VAL A 40 -1.94 -4.41 5.73
CA VAL A 40 -0.81 -3.56 6.12
C VAL A 40 -0.93 -2.21 5.39
N THR A 41 -0.54 -1.14 6.09
CA THR A 41 -0.51 0.21 5.50
C THR A 41 0.66 0.32 4.53
N LEU A 42 0.37 0.79 3.32
CA LEU A 42 1.34 0.99 2.26
C LEU A 42 1.41 2.48 1.93
N ILE A 43 2.62 3.04 1.88
CA ILE A 43 2.86 4.40 1.40
C ILE A 43 3.46 4.31 0.00
N GLU A 44 2.76 4.82 -0.99
CA GLU A 44 3.27 4.97 -2.35
C GLU A 44 3.93 6.34 -2.48
N SER A 45 5.18 6.36 -2.96
CA SER A 45 5.85 7.58 -3.38
C SER A 45 6.00 7.59 -4.91
N GLY A 46 5.86 8.76 -5.52
CA GLY A 46 6.14 8.98 -6.93
C GLY A 46 6.76 10.34 -7.13
N SER A 47 7.70 10.42 -8.06
CA SER A 47 8.35 11.67 -8.46
C SER A 47 8.33 11.77 -9.98
N ALA A 48 7.97 12.94 -10.48
CA ALA A 48 8.01 13.30 -11.89
C ALA A 48 8.70 14.67 -12.03
N GLY A 49 10.02 14.65 -12.24
CA GLY A 49 10.83 15.87 -12.30
C GLY A 49 10.83 16.63 -10.97
N TYR A 50 10.38 17.90 -10.99
CA TYR A 50 10.27 18.74 -9.79
C TYR A 50 9.01 18.47 -8.94
N LEU A 51 8.08 17.69 -9.47
CA LEU A 51 6.83 17.35 -8.79
C LEU A 51 6.96 15.99 -8.14
N GLY A 52 6.48 15.86 -6.91
CA GLY A 52 6.39 14.61 -6.20
C GLY A 52 5.01 14.44 -5.58
N GLN A 53 4.56 13.19 -5.51
CA GLN A 53 3.34 12.82 -4.83
C GLN A 53 3.60 11.70 -3.84
N VAL A 54 2.92 11.77 -2.71
CA VAL A 54 2.87 10.70 -1.72
C VAL A 54 1.41 10.33 -1.53
N SER A 55 1.11 9.03 -1.56
CA SER A 55 -0.25 8.51 -1.39
C SER A 55 -0.23 7.38 -0.37
N VAL A 56 -1.11 7.45 0.62
CA VAL A 56 -1.25 6.41 1.64
C VAL A 56 -2.37 5.47 1.24
N ILE A 57 -2.02 4.21 1.01
CA ILE A 57 -2.93 3.12 0.71
C ILE A 57 -3.11 2.30 1.99
N ARG A 58 -4.27 2.45 2.62
CA ARG A 58 -4.66 1.67 3.79
C ARG A 58 -6.01 1.01 3.53
N LYS A 59 -6.18 -0.23 3.95
CA LYS A 59 -7.51 -0.86 3.99
C LYS A 59 -8.36 -0.07 4.99
N VAL A 60 -9.30 0.72 4.48
CA VAL A 60 -10.20 1.53 5.30
C VAL A 60 -11.12 0.57 6.06
N SER A 61 -10.98 0.54 7.38
CA SER A 61 -12.00 -0.06 8.24
C SER A 61 -13.23 0.83 8.18
N GLN A 62 -14.41 0.27 7.88
CA GLN A 62 -15.68 1.02 7.84
C GLN A 62 -15.89 1.92 9.07
N ARG A 63 -15.45 1.46 10.26
CA ARG A 63 -15.48 2.25 11.50
C ARG A 63 -14.73 3.59 11.41
N ALA A 64 -13.62 3.67 10.68
CA ALA A 64 -12.83 4.90 10.56
C ALA A 64 -13.39 5.87 9.52
N PHE A 65 -14.09 5.37 8.49
CA PHE A 65 -14.71 6.21 7.46
C PHE A 65 -15.88 7.03 8.02
N THR A 66 -16.64 6.48 8.97
CA THR A 66 -17.77 7.16 9.60
C THR A 66 -17.38 8.44 10.37
N TYR A 67 -16.11 8.63 10.72
CA TYR A 67 -15.62 9.82 11.42
C TYR A 67 -15.01 10.90 10.50
N LEU A 68 -14.94 10.67 9.19
CA LEU A 68 -14.58 11.73 8.25
C LEU A 68 -15.86 12.52 7.91
N PRO A 69 -15.93 13.83 8.18
CA PRO A 69 -17.12 14.60 7.90
C PRO A 69 -17.34 14.67 6.38
N SER A 70 -18.55 14.34 5.95
CA SER A 70 -19.05 14.71 4.64
C SER A 70 -19.27 16.22 4.62
N THR A 71 -18.21 17.00 4.42
CA THR A 71 -18.34 18.41 4.13
C THR A 71 -18.76 18.53 2.66
N SER A 72 -20.06 18.42 2.44
CA SER A 72 -20.70 18.97 1.26
C SER A 72 -20.60 20.50 1.35
N VAL A 73 -19.76 21.10 0.50
CA VAL A 73 -19.95 22.45 -0.03
C VAL A 73 -19.63 22.43 -1.52
#